data_AF-R7SJQ1-F1
#
_entry.id   AF-R7SJQ1-F1
#
_cell.length_a   1.000
_cell.length_b   1.000
_cell.length_c   1.000
_cell.angle_alpha   90.00
_cell.angle_beta   90.00
_cell.angle_gamma   90.00
#
_symmetry.space_group_name_H-M   'P 1'
#
loop_
_entity.id
_entity.type
_entity.pdbx_description
1 polymer ?
#
loop_
_entity_poly.entity_id
_entity_poly.type
_entity_poly.pdbx_seq_one_letter_code
_entity_poly.pdbx_strand_id
1 'polypeptide(L)' 'YAEVQYFFRLRKMLEDGGTDDVDMTLAMVSVFTPPDPAILRESYGVLKACRYQGETSREVIDAKGIASVVAMVPLPPRR' A
#
# COMPACT_ATOMS: atom_id res chain seq x y z
N TYR A 1 5.74 1.93 -2.69
CA TYR A 1 5.42 0.52 -2.41
C TYR A 1 4.55 0.48 -1.17
N ALA A 2 3.63 -0.47 -1.06
CA ALA A 2 2.75 -0.59 0.10
C ALA A 2 2.43 -2.05 0.38
N GLU A 3 2.17 -2.38 1.64
CA GLU A 3 1.67 -3.68 2.08
C GLU A 3 0.16 -3.60 2.24
N VAL A 4 -0.59 -4.49 1.58
CA VAL A 4 -2.02 -4.62 1.84
C VAL A 4 -2.22 -5.32 3.18
N GLN A 5 -2.91 -4.65 4.10
CA GLN A 5 -3.24 -5.20 5.42
C GLN A 5 -4.53 -6.04 5.34
N TYR A 6 -5.56 -5.49 4.69
CA TYR A 6 -6.83 -6.18 4.44
C TYR A 6 -7.64 -5.46 3.36
N PHE A 7 -8.58 -6.19 2.76
CA PHE A 7 -9.59 -5.66 1.85
C PHE A 7 -10.94 -5.54 2.56
N PHE A 8 -11.73 -4.55 2.18
CA PHE A 8 -13.08 -4.36 2.71
C PHE A 8 -13.98 -3.68 1.68
N ARG A 9 -15.29 -3.78 1.88
CA ARG A 9 -16.30 -3.14 1.03
C ARG A 9 -16.97 -2.01 1.80
N LEU A 10 -17.22 -0.90 1.11
CA LEU A 10 -17.93 0.25 1.64
C LEU A 10 -19.11 0.58 0.72
N ARG A 11 -20.28 0.78 1.30
CA ARG A 11 -21.43 1.38 0.61
C ARG A 11 -21.38 2.88 0.79
N LYS A 12 -21.41 3.62 -0.31
CA LYS A 12 -21.40 5.08 -0.27
C LYS A 12 -22.75 5.56 0.26
N MET A 13 -22.73 6.39 1.31
CA MET A 13 -23.94 7.08 1.77
C MET A 13 -24.28 8.20 0.80
N LEU A 14 -25.54 8.27 0.42
CA LEU A 14 -26.13 9.36 -0.35
C LEU A 14 -26.53 10.50 0.60
N GLU A 15 -26.68 11.72 0.07
CA GLU A 15 -27.01 12.92 0.87
C GLU A 15 -28.40 12.82 1.52
N ASP A 16 -29.29 12.00 0.97
CA ASP A 16 -30.64 11.72 1.48
C ASP A 16 -30.67 10.65 2.58
N GLY A 17 -29.52 10.14 3.01
CA GLY A 17 -29.40 9.07 4.01
C GLY A 17 -29.63 7.66 3.46
N GLY A 18 -29.84 7.51 2.15
CA GLY A 18 -29.79 6.22 1.46
C GLY A 18 -28.35 5.72 1.25
N THR A 19 -28.22 4.50 0.74
CA THR A 19 -26.94 3.97 0.25
C THR A 19 -26.99 3.83 -1.26
N ASP A 20 -25.93 4.21 -1.95
CA ASP A 20 -25.75 3.86 -3.36
C ASP A 20 -25.64 2.33 -3.50
N ASP A 21 -26.12 1.79 -4.62
CA ASP A 21 -26.01 0.36 -4.95
C ASP A 21 -24.57 -0.03 -5.34
N VAL A 22 -23.68 0.95 -5.49
CA VAL A 22 -22.28 0.74 -5.80
C VAL A 22 -21.49 0.40 -4.53
N ASP A 23 -21.21 -0.89 -4.35
CA ASP A 23 -20.25 -1.37 -3.36
C ASP A 23 -18.82 -1.03 -3.82
N MET A 24 -18.16 -0.10 -3.13
CA MET A 24 -16.75 0.22 -3.34
C MET A 24 -15.87 -0.83 -2.67
N THR A 25 -15.01 -1.51 -3.45
CA THR A 25 -14.00 -2.41 -2.89
C THR A 25 -12.72 -1.62 -2.62
N LEU A 26 -12.34 -1.55 -1.34
CA LEU A 26 -11.21 -0.77 -0.84
C LEU A 26 -10.15 -1.69 -0.25
N ALA A 27 -8.91 -1.19 -0.19
CA ALA A 27 -7.79 -1.83 0.47
C ALA A 27 -7.22 -0.91 1.55
N MET A 28 -7.04 -1.42 2.77
CA MET A 28 -6.20 -0.79 3.78
C MET A 28 -4.75 -1.16 3.47
N VAL A 29 -3.91 -0.16 3.23
CA VAL A 29 -2.50 -0.36 2.92
C VAL A 29 -1.62 0.36 3.93
N SER A 30 -0.44 -0.21 4.23
CA SER A 30 0.63 0.50 4.92
C SER A 30 1.71 0.90 3.90
N VAL A 31 1.89 2.21 3.72
CA VAL A 31 2.80 2.76 2.71
C VAL A 31 4.24 2.74 3.21
N PHE A 32 5.12 2.06 2.47
CA PHE A 32 6.56 2.12 2.71
C PHE A 32 7.13 3.45 2.20
N THR A 33 8.30 3.84 2.70
CA THR A 33 9.07 4.94 2.08
C THR A 33 9.35 4.63 0.60
N PRO A 34 9.67 5.64 -0.22
CA PRO A 34 10.32 5.42 -1.50
C PRO A 34 11.60 4.56 -1.34
N PRO A 35 12.02 3.82 -2.38
CA PRO A 35 13.29 3.08 -2.34
C PRO A 35 14.45 3.99 -2.02
N ASP A 36 15.40 3.50 -1.22
CA ASP A 36 16.64 4.21 -0.93
C ASP A 36 17.40 4.46 -2.25
N PRO A 37 17.69 5.73 -2.59
CA PRO A 37 18.27 6.06 -3.89
C PRO A 37 19.72 5.57 -4.04
N ALA A 38 20.49 5.45 -2.95
CA ALA A 38 21.87 4.96 -3.01
C ALA A 38 21.89 3.46 -3.32
N ILE A 39 21.09 2.66 -2.60
CA ILE A 39 20.97 1.21 -2.83
C ILE A 39 20.43 0.93 -4.23
N LEU A 40 19.42 1.68 -4.66
CA LEU A 40 18.84 1.50 -5.99
C LEU A 40 19.87 1.75 -7.10
N ARG A 41 20.70 2.78 -6.95
CA ARG A 41 21.76 3.12 -7.90
C ARG A 41 22.89 2.09 -7.91
N GLU A 42 23.40 1.70 -6.74
CA GLU A 42 24.51 0.75 -6.61
C GLU A 42 24.11 -0.65 -7.10
N SER A 43 22.85 -1.02 -6.96
CA SER A 43 22.31 -2.29 -7.45
C SER A 43 21.81 -2.24 -8.90
N TYR A 44 22.05 -1.15 -9.64
CA TYR A 44 21.54 -0.98 -11.02
C TYR A 44 20.02 -1.25 -11.15
N GLY A 45 19.25 -0.85 -10.14
CA GLY A 45 17.79 -1.02 -10.12
C GLY A 45 17.29 -2.39 -9.67
N VAL A 46 18.20 -3.32 -9.35
CA VAL A 46 17.85 -4.70 -8.95
C VAL A 46 17.21 -4.73 -7.55
N LEU A 47 17.76 -3.98 -6.59
CA LEU A 47 17.28 -3.98 -5.21
C LEU A 47 16.55 -2.68 -4.87
N LYS A 48 15.27 -2.81 -4.51
CA LYS A 48 14.42 -1.69 -4.06
C LYS A 48 14.20 -1.75 -2.55
N ALA A 49 15.19 -1.30 -1.79
CA ALA A 49 15.12 -1.28 -0.34
C ALA A 49 14.20 -0.13 0.15
N CYS A 50 13.11 -0.47 0.81
CA CYS A 50 12.15 0.49 1.38
C CYS A 50 12.06 0.30 2.90
N ARG A 51 11.64 1.33 3.64
CA ARG A 51 11.46 1.26 5.10
C ARG A 51 9.98 1.20 5.46
N TYR A 52 9.64 0.30 6.38
CA TYR A 52 8.31 0.22 6.99
C TYR A 52 8.09 1.43 7.91
N GLN A 53 6.94 2.08 7.80
CA GLN A 53 6.63 3.32 8.53
C GLN A 53 5.64 3.12 9.68
N GLY A 54 5.22 1.89 9.96
CA GLY A 54 4.32 1.59 11.07
C GLY A 54 2.88 2.02 10.79
N GLU A 55 2.19 2.42 11.85
CA GLU A 55 0.76 2.70 11.84
C GLU A 55 0.43 4.06 11.18
N THR A 56 1.40 4.98 11.12
CA THR A 56 1.20 6.36 10.65
C THR A 56 1.12 6.46 9.12
N SER A 57 1.51 5.40 8.40
CA SER A 57 1.49 5.35 6.93
C SER A 57 0.27 4.62 6.36
N ARG A 58 -0.79 4.47 7.15
CA ARG A 58 -1.99 3.76 6.72
C ARG A 58 -2.87 4.63 5.83
N GLU A 59 -3.24 4.06 4.69
CA GLU A 59 -4.11 4.71 3.72
C GLU A 59 -5.17 3.72 3.23
N VAL A 60 -6.33 4.26 2.86
CA VAL A 60 -7.40 3.52 2.20
C VAL A 60 -7.38 3.90 0.72
N ILE A 61 -7.21 2.90 -0.15
CA ILE A 61 -7.23 3.09 -1.60
C ILE A 61 -8.34 2.26 -2.24
N ASP A 62 -8.78 2.66 -3.44
CA ASP A 62 -9.59 1.77 -4.28
C ASP A 62 -8.75 0.54 -4.65
N ALA A 63 -9.29 -0.66 -4.42
CA ALA A 63 -8.60 -1.90 -4.72
C ALA A 63 -8.25 -2.03 -6.22
N LYS A 64 -9.07 -1.42 -7.11
CA LYS A 64 -8.80 -1.36 -8.56
C LYS A 64 -7.64 -0.43 -8.92
N GLY A 65 -7.18 0.41 -7.99
CA GLY A 65 -5.98 1.23 -8.15
C GLY A 65 -4.67 0.44 -8.00
N ILE A 66 -4.71 -0.80 -7.51
CA ILE A 66 -3.52 -1.65 -7.37
C ILE A 66 -3.09 -2.15 -8.75
N ALA A 67 -2.01 -1.58 -9.28
CA ALA A 67 -1.51 -1.91 -10.62
C ALA A 67 -0.68 -3.22 -10.67
N SER A 68 -0.02 -3.59 -9.58
CA SER A 68 0.86 -4.77 -9.52
C SER A 68 1.09 -5.21 -8.08
N VAL A 69 1.36 -6.50 -7.87
CA VAL A 69 1.75 -7.06 -6.57
C VAL A 69 3.17 -7.62 -6.66
N VAL A 70 3.97 -7.36 -5.63
CA VAL A 70 5.35 -7.86 -5.51
C VAL A 70 5.54 -8.49 -4.14
N ALA A 71 6.44 -9.48 -4.05
CA ALA A 71 6.88 -10.00 -2.77
C ALA A 71 7.87 -9.02 -2.11
N MET A 72 7.63 -8.69 -0.86
CA MET A 72 8.54 -7.89 -0.04
C MET A 72 9.25 -8.81 0.95
N VAL A 73 10.59 -8.86 0.90
CA VAL A 73 11.40 -9.71 1.77
C VAL A 73 12.14 -8.81 2.78
N PRO A 74 12.02 -9.06 4.10
CA PRO A 74 12.78 -8.32 5.09
C PRO A 74 14.28 -8.46 4.86
N LEU A 75 14.99 -7.33 4.84
CA LEU A 75 16.45 -7.35 4.80
C LEU A 75 16.99 -7.81 6.16
N PRO A 76 18.15 -8.50 6.18
CA PRO A 76 18.78 -8.89 7.43
C PRO A 76 19.04 -7.66 8.32
N PRO A 77 18.88 -7.79 9.65
CA PRO A 77 19.16 -6.70 10.56
C PRO A 77 20.62 -6.26 10.45
N ARG A 78 20.86 -4.95 10.59
CA ARG A 78 22.23 -4.43 10.67
C ARG A 78 22.90 -5.01 11.92
N ARG A 79 24.06 -5.63 11.74
CA ARG A 79 24.96 -6.02 12.84
C ARG A 79 25.66 -4.80 13.42
#